data_AF-A0A090VEX5-F1
#
_entry.id   AF-A0A090VEX5-F1
#
_cell.length_a   1.000
_cell.length_b   1.000
_cell.length_c   1.000
_cell.angle_alpha   90.00
_cell.angle_beta   90.00
_cell.angle_gamma   90.00
#
_symmetry.space_group_name_H-M   'P 1'
#
loop_
_entity.id
_entity.type
_entity.pdbx_description
1 polymer ?
#
loop_
_entity_poly.entity_id
_entity_poly.type
_entity_poly.pdbx_seq_one_letter_code
_entity_poly.pdbx_strand_id
1 'polypeptide(L)'
;MFTPRNKKARILFFKTFSFLLIFILTGCYSYKWANYNGTLLSEAPNAIKTYFDGSPNGIMTINAISPSEDYAFDAWEKDRVYAKDSLAMHFNTVELKLHNTMPEGTVIVDFTFMDGKGNKVIVSDFDLLRIVPKFNSNGQHLYPELLLEEFNRYGVSLRKEFNEFSIITPETTSIEDKNALNRVYRTGITNGCLSGGKWEFNLNTEDFSDFDSRLHNNINFNQSKILAHSWFLLDKSFYKHLIALKNPNIDLKDVDLTGFNYDTLSEQSQNIVIDFDALRNPIKKVWKTEMLEIGYKSERQLNYWIWKNIIKLNTAYSLIIT
;
A
#
# COMPACT_ATOMS: atom_id res chain seq x y z
N MET A 1 3.85 34.79 29.21
CA MET A 1 4.28 35.70 28.12
C MET A 1 5.64 36.29 28.44
N PHE A 2 6.73 35.71 27.93
CA PHE A 2 8.06 36.33 28.03
C PHE A 2 8.25 37.29 26.85
N THR A 3 8.29 38.59 27.11
CA THR A 3 8.66 39.59 26.09
C THR A 3 10.11 40.02 26.32
N PRO A 4 11.04 39.76 25.38
CA PRO A 4 12.41 40.22 25.52
C PRO A 4 12.45 41.75 25.44
N ARG A 5 13.08 42.42 26.42
CA ARG A 5 13.21 43.89 26.49
C ARG A 5 14.22 44.48 25.50
N ASN A 6 15.04 43.65 24.84
CA ASN A 6 16.08 44.12 23.92
C ASN A 6 15.62 44.04 22.46
N LYS A 7 15.66 45.16 21.74
CA LYS A 7 15.19 45.30 20.34
C LYS A 7 15.93 44.35 19.39
N LYS A 8 17.23 44.08 19.63
CA LYS A 8 18.01 43.11 18.84
C LYS A 8 17.59 41.66 19.11
N ALA A 9 17.27 41.32 20.36
CA ALA A 9 16.82 39.98 20.74
C ALA A 9 15.41 39.67 20.19
N ARG A 10 14.52 40.67 20.10
CA ARG A 10 13.22 40.52 19.45
C ARG A 10 13.34 40.20 17.96
N ILE A 11 14.21 40.91 17.24
CA ILE A 11 14.40 40.67 15.79
C ILE A 11 14.99 39.27 15.56
N LEU A 12 15.95 38.84 16.38
CA LEU A 12 16.54 37.51 16.28
C LEU A 12 15.50 36.41 16.58
N PHE A 13 14.68 36.59 17.62
CA PHE A 13 13.60 35.67 17.98
C PHE A 13 12.54 35.57 16.89
N PHE A 14 12.10 36.70 16.33
CA PHE A 14 11.15 36.70 15.20
C PHE A 14 11.75 36.02 13.97
N LYS A 15 13.02 36.28 13.63
CA LYS A 15 13.67 35.62 12.50
C LYS A 15 13.81 34.12 12.70
N THR A 16 14.21 33.66 13.90
CA THR A 16 14.31 32.22 14.20
C THR A 16 12.94 31.55 14.24
N PHE A 17 11.94 32.20 14.84
CA PHE A 17 10.57 31.67 14.87
C PHE A 17 9.95 31.59 13.47
N SER A 18 10.13 32.60 12.63
CA SER A 18 9.69 32.55 11.23
C SER A 18 10.44 31.48 10.42
N PHE A 19 11.74 31.30 10.63
CA PHE A 19 12.51 30.26 9.96
C PHE A 19 12.08 28.85 10.39
N LEU A 20 11.81 28.66 11.69
CA LEU A 20 11.29 27.41 12.24
C LEU A 20 9.87 27.13 11.74
N LEU A 21 9.01 28.15 11.66
CA LEU A 21 7.66 28.02 11.11
C LEU A 21 7.69 27.65 9.63
N ILE A 22 8.58 28.25 8.84
CA ILE A 22 8.80 27.85 7.43
C ILE A 22 9.28 26.41 7.36
N PHE A 23 10.23 25.98 8.19
CA PHE A 23 10.71 24.60 8.24
C PHE A 23 9.67 23.59 8.72
N ILE A 24 8.72 23.98 9.57
CA ILE A 24 7.61 23.13 10.00
C ILE A 24 6.53 23.07 8.90
N LEU A 25 6.29 24.18 8.20
CA LEU A 25 5.34 24.24 7.08
C LEU A 25 5.88 23.57 5.80
N THR A 26 7.19 23.52 5.59
CA THR A 26 7.84 22.76 4.50
C THR A 26 8.31 21.37 4.94
N GLY A 27 8.47 21.10 6.23
CA GLY A 27 8.86 19.79 6.76
C GLY A 27 7.73 18.77 6.76
N CYS A 28 6.49 19.23 6.62
CA CYS A 28 5.31 18.40 6.41
C CYS A 28 4.87 18.45 4.93
N TYR A 29 5.81 18.31 3.99
CA TYR A 29 5.44 17.90 2.63
C TYR A 29 4.90 16.47 2.71
N SER A 30 3.61 16.36 2.99
CA SER A 30 2.82 15.20 2.62
C SER A 30 3.00 15.01 1.12
N TYR A 31 3.76 13.97 0.75
CA TYR A 31 3.94 13.55 -0.62
C TYR A 31 2.55 13.27 -1.18
N LYS A 32 2.00 14.25 -1.92
CA LYS A 32 0.70 14.08 -2.57
C LYS A 32 0.91 13.00 -3.62
N TRP A 33 0.13 11.94 -3.52
CA TRP A 33 0.42 10.66 -4.16
C TRP A 33 0.47 10.69 -5.70
N ALA A 34 -0.09 11.76 -6.30
CA ALA A 34 -0.23 12.00 -7.74
C ALA A 34 0.41 13.32 -8.21
N ASN A 35 1.59 13.69 -7.71
CA ASN A 35 2.28 14.90 -8.19
C ASN A 35 3.20 14.59 -9.39
N TYR A 36 2.62 14.49 -10.58
CA TYR A 36 3.31 14.14 -11.84
C TYR A 36 3.95 15.35 -12.55
N ASN A 37 4.42 16.35 -11.79
CA ASN A 37 4.99 17.56 -12.39
C ASN A 37 6.28 17.23 -13.15
N GLY A 38 6.27 17.43 -14.47
CA GLY A 38 7.42 17.24 -15.36
C GLY A 38 7.56 15.84 -15.96
N THR A 39 6.57 14.95 -15.81
CA THR A 39 6.60 13.60 -16.41
C THR A 39 6.10 13.61 -17.86
N LEU A 40 6.70 12.80 -18.73
CA LEU A 40 6.19 12.61 -20.09
C LEU A 40 4.82 11.95 -20.03
N LEU A 41 3.83 12.50 -20.74
CA LEU A 41 2.48 11.96 -20.81
C LEU A 41 2.30 11.16 -22.10
N SER A 42 1.64 10.01 -21.99
CA SER A 42 1.22 9.17 -23.11
C SER A 42 -0.27 8.86 -23.03
N GLU A 43 -0.83 8.39 -24.13
CA GLU A 43 -2.14 7.73 -24.09
C GLU A 43 -2.07 6.43 -23.28
N ALA A 44 -3.23 5.95 -22.83
CA ALA A 44 -3.33 4.64 -22.21
C ALA A 44 -2.83 3.54 -23.17
N PRO A 45 -2.12 2.51 -22.68
CA PRO A 45 -1.68 1.41 -23.52
C PRO A 45 -2.86 0.77 -24.28
N ASN A 46 -2.74 0.59 -25.59
CA ASN A 46 -3.83 0.04 -26.43
C ASN A 46 -4.35 -1.30 -25.91
N ALA A 47 -3.47 -2.17 -25.41
CA ALA A 47 -3.82 -3.45 -24.83
C ALA A 47 -4.69 -3.35 -23.57
N ILE A 48 -4.67 -2.21 -22.88
CA ILE A 48 -5.52 -1.91 -21.72
C ILE A 48 -6.81 -1.23 -22.15
N LYS A 49 -6.70 -0.24 -23.05
CA LYS A 49 -7.82 0.57 -23.53
C LYS A 49 -8.97 -0.28 -24.07
N THR A 50 -8.66 -1.36 -24.79
CA THR A 50 -9.66 -2.29 -25.36
C THR A 50 -10.61 -2.90 -24.32
N TYR A 51 -10.18 -3.10 -23.08
CA TYR A 51 -11.03 -3.59 -21.99
C TYR A 51 -12.06 -2.56 -21.52
N PHE A 52 -11.78 -1.27 -21.69
CA PHE A 52 -12.68 -0.17 -21.33
C PHE A 52 -13.56 0.25 -22.49
N ASP A 53 -13.05 0.20 -23.73
CA ASP A 53 -13.81 0.53 -24.95
C ASP A 53 -15.06 -0.35 -25.13
N GLY A 54 -15.03 -1.59 -24.63
CA GLY A 54 -16.17 -2.51 -24.64
C GLY A 54 -17.25 -2.21 -23.58
N SER A 55 -17.02 -1.25 -22.68
CA SER A 55 -17.91 -0.95 -21.57
C SER A 55 -18.69 0.37 -21.80
N PRO A 56 -19.95 0.48 -21.34
CA PRO A 56 -20.72 1.72 -21.46
C PRO A 56 -19.97 2.92 -20.88
N ASN A 57 -19.86 4.00 -21.66
CA ASN A 57 -19.14 5.23 -21.28
C ASN A 57 -17.65 5.03 -20.93
N GLY A 58 -17.03 3.91 -21.33
CA GLY A 58 -15.64 3.60 -21.00
C GLY A 58 -15.41 3.26 -19.52
N ILE A 59 -16.46 2.85 -18.80
CA ILE A 59 -16.41 2.52 -17.38
C ILE A 59 -16.58 1.02 -17.21
N MET A 60 -15.55 0.34 -16.73
CA MET A 60 -15.61 -1.08 -16.42
C MET A 60 -16.29 -1.27 -15.05
N THR A 61 -17.38 -2.03 -15.01
CA THR A 61 -18.09 -2.36 -13.77
C THR A 61 -17.82 -3.81 -13.37
N ILE A 62 -17.41 -4.02 -12.11
CA ILE A 62 -17.06 -5.32 -11.55
C ILE A 62 -17.92 -5.56 -10.30
N ASN A 63 -18.51 -6.75 -10.22
CA ASN A 63 -19.21 -7.18 -9.02
C ASN A 63 -18.20 -7.58 -7.94
N ALA A 64 -18.38 -7.06 -6.74
CA ALA A 64 -17.61 -7.40 -5.55
C ALA A 64 -18.44 -8.23 -4.57
N ILE A 65 -17.73 -9.09 -3.84
CA ILE A 65 -18.25 -9.87 -2.73
C ILE A 65 -17.92 -9.10 -1.45
N SER A 66 -18.94 -8.61 -0.75
CA SER A 66 -18.78 -7.96 0.55
C SER A 66 -19.36 -8.88 1.63
N PRO A 67 -18.56 -9.33 2.61
CA PRO A 67 -19.03 -10.25 3.62
C PRO A 67 -19.91 -9.55 4.67
N SER A 68 -20.78 -10.31 5.32
CA SER A 68 -21.66 -9.85 6.40
C SER A 68 -20.94 -9.63 7.73
N GLU A 69 -21.65 -9.04 8.70
CA GLU A 69 -21.13 -8.74 10.04
C GLU A 69 -20.56 -9.95 10.80
N ASP A 70 -20.99 -11.16 10.47
CA ASP A 70 -20.58 -12.42 11.10
C ASP A 70 -19.30 -13.04 10.51
N TYR A 71 -18.73 -12.46 9.45
CA TYR A 71 -17.51 -12.97 8.84
C TYR A 71 -16.32 -12.96 9.81
N ALA A 72 -15.81 -14.14 10.16
CA ALA A 72 -14.88 -14.31 11.27
C ALA A 72 -13.40 -14.06 10.94
N PHE A 73 -13.05 -13.85 9.66
CA PHE A 73 -11.65 -13.80 9.22
C PHE A 73 -11.14 -12.39 8.92
N ASP A 74 -11.88 -11.35 9.31
CA ASP A 74 -11.35 -9.99 9.31
C ASP A 74 -10.28 -9.87 10.41
N ALA A 75 -9.12 -9.31 10.04
CA ALA A 75 -8.00 -9.14 10.97
C ALA A 75 -8.21 -7.98 11.96
N TRP A 76 -9.21 -7.12 11.73
CA TRP A 76 -9.49 -5.93 12.53
C TRP A 76 -10.84 -6.02 13.23
N GLU A 77 -10.96 -5.29 14.34
CA GLU A 77 -12.25 -5.10 15.00
C GLU A 77 -13.24 -4.41 14.06
N LYS A 78 -14.48 -4.90 14.00
CA LYS A 78 -15.52 -4.34 13.14
C LYS A 78 -16.15 -3.10 13.76
N ASP A 79 -16.41 -2.11 12.93
CA ASP A 79 -17.22 -0.96 13.32
C ASP A 79 -18.64 -1.44 13.64
N ARG A 80 -19.31 -0.75 14.55
CA ARG A 80 -20.66 -1.11 14.99
C ARG A 80 -21.64 -1.18 13.82
N VAL A 81 -21.45 -0.43 12.74
CA VAL A 81 -22.37 -0.44 11.59
C VAL A 81 -21.91 -1.35 10.43
N TYR A 82 -20.78 -2.04 10.58
CA TYR A 82 -20.23 -2.92 9.56
C TYR A 82 -21.29 -3.93 9.12
N ALA A 83 -21.71 -3.86 7.84
CA ALA A 83 -22.55 -4.85 7.17
C ALA A 83 -23.75 -5.38 8.00
N LYS A 84 -24.39 -4.49 8.78
CA LYS A 84 -25.48 -4.82 9.70
C LYS A 84 -26.82 -5.11 9.01
N ASP A 85 -27.04 -4.45 7.89
CA ASP A 85 -28.16 -4.72 7.00
C ASP A 85 -27.62 -5.18 5.64
N SER A 86 -28.48 -5.73 4.78
CA SER A 86 -28.06 -6.34 3.51
C SER A 86 -27.59 -5.35 2.42
N LEU A 87 -27.61 -4.04 2.68
CA LEU A 87 -27.38 -2.99 1.68
C LEU A 87 -26.31 -1.99 2.11
N ALA A 88 -26.38 -1.47 3.34
CA ALA A 88 -25.48 -0.45 3.84
C ALA A 88 -24.10 -1.06 4.14
N MET A 89 -23.04 -0.33 3.78
CA MET A 89 -21.64 -0.74 3.97
C MET A 89 -21.24 -2.03 3.21
N HIS A 90 -22.15 -2.60 2.41
CA HIS A 90 -21.86 -3.67 1.46
C HIS A 90 -21.41 -3.08 0.12
N PHE A 91 -20.14 -2.68 0.02
CA PHE A 91 -19.57 -2.13 -1.21
C PHE A 91 -19.38 -3.23 -2.27
N ASN A 92 -20.48 -3.63 -2.90
CA ASN A 92 -20.60 -4.79 -3.78
C ASN A 92 -20.44 -4.45 -5.27
N THR A 93 -20.28 -3.17 -5.61
CA THR A 93 -20.05 -2.72 -6.98
C THR A 93 -18.78 -1.89 -7.04
N VAL A 94 -17.91 -2.20 -8.01
CA VAL A 94 -16.67 -1.46 -8.26
C VAL A 94 -16.70 -0.97 -9.70
N GLU A 95 -16.50 0.32 -9.90
CA GLU A 95 -16.34 0.93 -11.20
C GLU A 95 -14.90 1.39 -11.37
N LEU A 96 -14.30 1.09 -12.53
CA LEU A 96 -13.01 1.60 -12.95
C LEU A 96 -13.21 2.47 -14.19
N LYS A 97 -12.71 3.70 -14.13
CA LYS A 97 -12.68 4.60 -15.27
C LYS A 97 -11.24 4.88 -15.68
N LEU A 98 -10.87 4.46 -16.89
CA LEU A 98 -9.53 4.69 -17.43
C LEU A 98 -9.32 6.17 -17.78
N HIS A 99 -8.15 6.70 -17.45
CA HIS A 99 -7.74 8.02 -17.89
C HIS A 99 -7.25 7.98 -19.33
N ASN A 100 -7.57 9.02 -20.12
CA ASN A 100 -7.14 9.07 -21.52
C ASN A 100 -5.65 9.40 -21.67
N THR A 101 -5.12 10.23 -20.76
CA THR A 101 -3.72 10.66 -20.75
C THR A 101 -3.11 10.40 -19.37
N MET A 102 -1.93 9.80 -19.35
CA MET A 102 -1.27 9.38 -18.11
C MET A 102 0.26 9.43 -18.25
N PRO A 103 1.02 9.44 -17.13
CA PRO A 103 2.47 9.30 -17.17
C PRO A 103 2.89 8.01 -17.88
N GLU A 104 3.96 8.09 -18.68
CA GLU A 104 4.50 6.92 -19.37
C GLU A 104 4.85 5.80 -18.38
N GLY A 105 4.46 4.56 -18.72
CA GLY A 105 4.70 3.38 -17.89
C GLY A 105 3.74 3.21 -16.70
N THR A 106 2.63 3.95 -16.67
CA THR A 106 1.56 3.80 -15.67
C THR A 106 0.24 3.35 -16.30
N VAL A 107 -0.70 2.88 -15.49
CA VAL A 107 -2.09 2.65 -15.91
C VAL A 107 -3.02 3.31 -14.90
N ILE A 108 -3.46 4.52 -15.20
CA ILE A 108 -4.21 5.37 -14.26
C ILE A 108 -5.72 5.19 -14.44
N VAL A 109 -6.42 4.89 -13.35
CA VAL A 109 -7.88 4.80 -13.30
C VAL A 109 -8.46 5.57 -12.11
N ASP A 110 -9.73 5.94 -12.21
CA ASP A 110 -10.55 6.28 -11.04
C ASP A 110 -11.31 5.04 -10.57
N PHE A 111 -11.19 4.69 -9.29
CA PHE A 111 -12.04 3.70 -8.65
C PHE A 111 -13.27 4.37 -8.04
N THR A 112 -14.43 3.76 -8.20
CA THR A 112 -15.64 4.06 -7.43
C THR A 112 -16.20 2.78 -6.85
N PHE A 113 -16.17 2.66 -5.53
CA PHE A 113 -16.82 1.57 -4.79
C PHE A 113 -18.21 2.05 -4.36
N MET A 114 -19.24 1.26 -4.60
CA MET A 114 -20.62 1.62 -4.26
C MET A 114 -21.30 0.52 -3.43
N ASP A 115 -22.08 0.93 -2.43
CA ASP A 115 -22.93 0.04 -1.65
C ASP A 115 -24.39 0.01 -2.15
N GLY A 116 -25.21 -0.87 -1.55
CA GLY A 116 -26.61 -1.03 -1.91
C GLY A 116 -27.53 0.14 -1.50
N LYS A 117 -27.02 1.11 -0.73
CA LYS A 117 -27.73 2.35 -0.37
C LYS A 117 -27.29 3.55 -1.23
N GLY A 118 -26.32 3.37 -2.10
CA GLY A 118 -25.77 4.40 -2.97
C GLY A 118 -24.66 5.25 -2.33
N ASN A 119 -24.14 4.86 -1.17
CA ASN A 119 -22.92 5.44 -0.65
C ASN A 119 -21.76 5.07 -1.57
N LYS A 120 -20.85 6.02 -1.82
CA LYS A 120 -19.71 5.82 -2.72
C LYS A 120 -18.40 6.20 -2.05
N VAL A 121 -17.36 5.39 -2.29
CA VAL A 121 -15.97 5.75 -2.01
C VAL A 121 -15.25 5.90 -3.34
N ILE A 122 -14.68 7.08 -3.60
CA ILE A 122 -14.02 7.41 -4.86
C ILE A 122 -12.54 7.62 -4.60
N VAL A 123 -11.71 6.88 -5.33
CA VAL A 123 -10.25 7.02 -5.35
C VAL A 123 -9.84 7.44 -6.75
N SER A 124 -9.37 8.67 -6.90
CA SER A 124 -8.94 9.20 -8.19
C SER A 124 -7.45 8.97 -8.44
N ASP A 125 -7.07 8.97 -9.73
CA ASP A 125 -5.67 8.92 -10.18
C ASP A 125 -4.90 7.67 -9.73
N PHE A 126 -5.56 6.52 -9.65
CA PHE A 126 -4.98 5.25 -9.20
C PHE A 126 -4.17 4.53 -10.26
N ASP A 127 -2.86 4.40 -10.02
CA ASP A 127 -1.98 3.56 -10.83
C ASP A 127 -2.16 2.08 -10.49
N LEU A 128 -2.86 1.35 -11.36
CA LEU A 128 -3.09 -0.09 -11.24
C LEU A 128 -1.77 -0.87 -11.13
N LEU A 129 -0.71 -0.41 -11.79
CA LEU A 129 0.58 -1.09 -11.82
C LEU A 129 1.33 -1.05 -10.48
N ARG A 130 0.86 -0.30 -9.48
CA ARG A 130 1.46 -0.28 -8.13
C ARG A 130 1.13 -1.51 -7.30
N ILE A 131 -0.01 -2.12 -7.53
CA ILE A 131 -0.46 -3.33 -6.82
C ILE A 131 -0.34 -4.58 -7.69
N VAL A 132 0.31 -4.46 -8.84
CA VAL A 132 0.73 -5.57 -9.70
C VAL A 132 2.17 -5.94 -9.32
N PRO A 133 2.44 -7.24 -9.06
CA PRO A 133 3.78 -7.68 -8.67
C PRO A 133 4.80 -7.41 -9.78
N LYS A 134 6.03 -7.10 -9.34
CA LYS A 134 7.20 -7.04 -10.22
C LYS A 134 8.07 -8.25 -9.94
N PHE A 135 8.45 -8.98 -10.98
CA PHE A 135 9.31 -10.14 -10.82
C PHE A 135 10.76 -9.80 -11.15
N ASN A 136 11.67 -10.54 -10.53
CA ASN A 136 13.11 -10.45 -10.71
C ASN A 136 13.67 -11.73 -11.34
N SER A 137 12.92 -12.82 -11.29
CA SER A 137 13.26 -14.11 -11.89
C SER A 137 12.61 -14.30 -13.26
N ASN A 138 13.01 -15.37 -13.96
CA ASN A 138 12.52 -15.73 -15.29
C ASN A 138 12.29 -17.24 -15.38
N GLY A 139 11.46 -17.65 -16.34
CA GLY A 139 11.15 -19.06 -16.59
C GLY A 139 10.55 -19.72 -15.35
N GLN A 140 10.97 -20.96 -15.06
CA GLN A 140 10.43 -21.72 -13.94
C GLN A 140 10.69 -21.08 -12.58
N HIS A 141 11.75 -20.28 -12.41
CA HIS A 141 12.04 -19.60 -11.14
C HIS A 141 10.97 -18.57 -10.72
N LEU A 142 10.05 -18.22 -11.63
CA LEU A 142 8.89 -17.39 -11.31
C LEU A 142 7.94 -18.06 -10.30
N TYR A 143 7.80 -19.39 -10.31
CA TYR A 143 6.92 -20.11 -9.38
C TYR A 143 7.29 -19.89 -7.90
N PRO A 144 8.56 -20.11 -7.47
CA PRO A 144 8.94 -19.83 -6.09
C PRO A 144 8.97 -18.34 -5.76
N GLU A 145 9.26 -17.44 -6.71
CA GLU A 145 9.14 -16.00 -6.48
C GLU A 145 7.67 -15.61 -6.23
N LEU A 146 6.74 -16.08 -7.05
CA LEU A 146 5.30 -15.86 -6.87
C LEU A 146 4.80 -16.36 -5.52
N LEU A 147 5.27 -17.53 -5.07
CA LEU A 147 4.96 -18.08 -3.76
C LEU A 147 5.51 -17.21 -2.62
N LEU A 148 6.71 -16.63 -2.76
CA LEU A 148 7.25 -15.68 -1.78
C LEU A 148 6.47 -14.37 -1.77
N GLU A 149 6.12 -13.87 -2.95
CA GLU A 149 5.33 -12.64 -3.10
C GLU A 149 3.90 -12.80 -2.59
N GLU A 150 3.36 -14.02 -2.54
CA GLU A 150 2.09 -14.32 -1.88
C GLU A 150 2.08 -13.91 -0.40
N PHE A 151 3.20 -14.11 0.30
CA PHE A 151 3.33 -13.70 1.71
C PHE A 151 3.44 -12.18 1.86
N ASN A 152 3.81 -11.46 0.79
CA ASN A 152 3.93 -10.01 0.75
C ASN A 152 2.74 -9.41 -0.02
N ARG A 153 1.58 -9.30 0.62
CA ARG A 153 0.40 -8.61 0.03
C ARG A 153 0.80 -7.22 -0.50
N TYR A 154 0.51 -6.95 -1.78
CA TYR A 154 0.73 -5.64 -2.38
C TYR A 154 -0.49 -4.76 -2.20
N GLY A 155 -0.33 -3.63 -1.51
CA GLY A 155 -1.45 -2.76 -1.19
C GLY A 155 -1.07 -1.30 -1.11
N VAL A 156 -2.04 -0.45 -1.41
CA VAL A 156 -1.96 1.00 -1.18
C VAL A 156 -2.98 1.35 -0.10
N SER A 157 -2.52 2.00 0.96
CA SER A 157 -3.38 2.60 1.98
C SER A 157 -3.47 4.10 1.72
N LEU A 158 -4.69 4.57 1.49
CA LEU A 158 -5.02 5.95 1.15
C LEU A 158 -5.66 6.61 2.38
N ARG A 159 -5.42 7.91 2.51
CA ARG A 159 -5.69 8.71 3.70
C ARG A 159 -6.58 9.90 3.39
N LYS A 160 -7.66 10.04 4.16
CA LYS A 160 -8.68 11.07 3.98
C LYS A 160 -8.10 12.46 4.25
N GLU A 161 -7.22 12.59 5.24
CA GLU A 161 -6.59 13.86 5.63
C GLU A 161 -5.69 14.45 4.52
N PHE A 162 -5.24 13.62 3.57
CA PHE A 162 -4.49 14.07 2.39
C PHE A 162 -5.34 14.19 1.12
N ASN A 163 -6.66 14.04 1.25
CA ASN A 163 -7.62 14.01 0.14
C ASN A 163 -7.25 12.96 -0.92
N GLU A 164 -6.71 11.81 -0.50
CA GLU A 164 -6.36 10.71 -1.41
C GLU A 164 -7.59 9.90 -1.86
N PHE A 165 -8.74 10.13 -1.22
CA PHE A 165 -10.04 9.61 -1.61
C PHE A 165 -11.17 10.51 -1.11
N SER A 166 -12.37 10.31 -1.62
CA SER A 166 -13.59 11.01 -1.18
C SER A 166 -14.73 10.05 -0.92
N ILE A 167 -15.70 10.49 -0.12
CA ILE A 167 -16.91 9.73 0.20
C ILE A 167 -18.12 10.57 -0.20
N ILE A 168 -19.04 9.97 -0.95
CA ILE A 168 -20.32 10.58 -1.31
C ILE A 168 -21.42 9.79 -0.62
N THR A 169 -22.24 10.48 0.17
CA THR A 169 -23.40 9.90 0.84
C THR A 169 -24.69 10.52 0.30
N PRO A 170 -25.63 9.72 -0.23
CA PRO A 170 -26.96 10.21 -0.57
C PRO A 170 -27.66 10.93 0.60
N GLU A 171 -28.57 11.85 0.29
CA GLU A 171 -29.38 12.52 1.32
C GLU A 171 -30.22 11.53 2.12
N THR A 172 -30.63 10.44 1.49
CA THR A 172 -31.41 9.33 2.06
C THR A 172 -30.61 8.43 3.01
N THR A 173 -29.29 8.53 3.07
CA THR A 173 -28.46 7.74 3.99
C THR A 173 -28.81 8.08 5.45
N SER A 174 -28.92 7.05 6.29
CA SER A 174 -29.29 7.19 7.69
C SER A 174 -28.27 8.05 8.47
N ILE A 175 -28.69 8.64 9.60
CA ILE A 175 -27.80 9.44 10.44
C ILE A 175 -26.69 8.56 11.04
N GLU A 176 -27.00 7.31 11.43
CA GLU A 176 -26.03 6.37 11.98
C GLU A 176 -24.93 6.05 10.95
N ASP A 177 -25.31 5.73 9.71
CA ASP A 177 -24.38 5.44 8.62
C ASP A 177 -23.54 6.67 8.23
N LYS A 178 -24.18 7.85 8.14
CA LYS A 178 -23.48 9.12 7.87
C LYS A 178 -22.42 9.39 8.94
N ASN A 179 -22.75 9.17 10.21
CA ASN A 179 -21.80 9.36 11.30
C ASN A 179 -20.62 8.37 11.21
N ALA A 180 -20.86 7.10 10.87
CA ALA A 180 -19.79 6.14 10.66
C ALA A 180 -18.91 6.50 9.45
N LEU A 181 -19.51 6.85 8.31
CA LEU A 181 -18.78 7.29 7.10
C LEU A 181 -17.99 8.58 7.34
N ASN A 182 -18.46 9.48 8.20
CA ASN A 182 -17.72 10.67 8.60
C ASN A 182 -16.44 10.32 9.37
N ARG A 183 -16.47 9.27 10.19
CA ARG A 183 -15.31 8.75 10.95
C ARG A 183 -14.31 7.96 10.10
N VAL A 184 -14.63 7.66 8.85
CA VAL A 184 -13.68 7.02 7.94
C VAL A 184 -12.46 7.93 7.78
N TYR A 185 -11.28 7.35 7.91
CA TYR A 185 -10.00 8.06 7.75
C TYR A 185 -9.05 7.36 6.77
N ARG A 186 -9.23 6.04 6.54
CA ARG A 186 -8.43 5.27 5.60
C ARG A 186 -9.26 4.38 4.69
N THR A 187 -8.75 4.17 3.48
CA THR A 187 -9.21 3.12 2.58
C THR A 187 -8.00 2.37 2.04
N GLY A 188 -8.15 1.07 1.81
CA GLY A 188 -7.12 0.20 1.26
C GLY A 188 -7.58 -0.45 -0.03
N ILE A 189 -6.71 -0.47 -1.04
CA ILE A 189 -6.86 -1.30 -2.23
C ILE A 189 -5.63 -2.20 -2.30
N THR A 190 -5.85 -3.51 -2.23
CA THR A 190 -4.78 -4.50 -2.19
C THR A 190 -5.00 -5.62 -3.19
N ASN A 191 -3.92 -6.20 -3.69
CA ASN A 191 -3.95 -7.39 -4.52
C ASN A 191 -3.76 -8.62 -3.61
N GLY A 192 -4.82 -9.42 -3.48
CA GLY A 192 -4.85 -10.65 -2.71
C GLY A 192 -4.22 -11.79 -3.52
N CYS A 193 -2.89 -11.88 -3.51
CA CYS A 193 -2.08 -12.80 -4.29
C CYS A 193 -2.43 -14.31 -4.17
N LEU A 194 -3.29 -14.71 -3.21
CA LEU A 194 -3.84 -16.07 -3.09
C LEU A 194 -4.63 -16.53 -4.33
N SER A 195 -5.12 -15.59 -5.13
CA SER A 195 -5.72 -15.88 -6.44
C SER A 195 -5.43 -14.70 -7.34
N GLY A 196 -4.56 -14.90 -8.35
CA GLY A 196 -4.14 -13.83 -9.26
C GLY A 196 -5.34 -13.05 -9.83
N GLY A 197 -5.39 -11.74 -9.57
CA GLY A 197 -6.49 -10.86 -9.98
C GLY A 197 -7.62 -10.70 -8.96
N LYS A 198 -7.58 -11.40 -7.81
CA LYS A 198 -8.47 -11.15 -6.66
C LYS A 198 -7.96 -9.95 -5.88
N TRP A 199 -8.65 -8.83 -5.97
CA TRP A 199 -8.32 -7.61 -5.27
C TRP A 199 -9.27 -7.41 -4.09
N GLU A 200 -8.79 -6.65 -3.11
CA GLU A 200 -9.47 -6.39 -1.85
C GLU A 200 -9.61 -4.88 -1.68
N PHE A 201 -10.79 -4.46 -1.26
CA PHE A 201 -11.12 -3.13 -0.80
C PHE A 201 -11.44 -3.20 0.69
N ASN A 202 -10.88 -2.28 1.48
CA ASN A 202 -11.28 -2.09 2.86
C ASN A 202 -11.46 -0.61 3.18
N LEU A 203 -12.41 -0.33 4.07
CA LEU A 203 -12.74 1.01 4.54
C LEU A 203 -12.61 1.02 6.06
N ASN A 204 -11.83 1.94 6.61
CA ASN A 204 -11.51 1.94 8.04
C ASN A 204 -11.93 3.26 8.70
N THR A 205 -12.56 3.13 9.86
CA THR A 205 -12.97 4.23 10.73
C THR A 205 -12.03 4.37 11.91
N GLU A 206 -11.96 5.59 12.42
CA GLU A 206 -11.39 5.87 13.73
C GLU A 206 -12.54 5.95 14.74
N ASP A 207 -12.52 5.11 15.78
CA ASP A 207 -13.53 5.11 16.84
C ASP A 207 -12.88 5.20 18.22
N PHE A 208 -13.08 6.33 18.88
CA PHE A 208 -12.60 6.58 20.24
C PHE A 208 -13.71 6.50 21.29
N SER A 209 -14.93 6.13 20.90
CA SER A 209 -16.10 6.20 21.80
C SER A 209 -15.97 5.34 23.06
N ASP A 210 -15.16 4.28 23.02
CA ASP A 210 -14.87 3.39 24.14
C ASP A 210 -13.41 3.47 24.62
N PHE A 211 -12.71 4.56 24.28
CA PHE A 211 -11.31 4.74 24.69
C PHE A 211 -11.14 4.72 26.21
N ASP A 212 -11.96 5.48 26.94
CA ASP A 212 -11.87 5.58 28.41
C ASP A 212 -12.14 4.24 29.10
N SER A 213 -13.08 3.44 28.59
CA SER A 213 -13.40 2.13 29.16
C SER A 213 -12.33 1.08 28.86
N ARG A 214 -11.57 1.26 27.78
CA ARG A 214 -10.47 0.36 27.39
C ARG A 214 -9.12 0.76 27.95
N LEU A 215 -8.94 2.00 28.45
CA LEU A 215 -7.66 2.54 28.95
C LEU A 215 -6.93 1.61 29.94
N HIS A 216 -7.69 0.85 30.72
CA HIS A 216 -7.18 -0.07 31.76
C HIS A 216 -7.22 -1.56 31.36
N ASN A 217 -7.45 -1.88 30.09
CA ASN A 217 -7.48 -3.26 29.62
C ASN A 217 -6.06 -3.78 29.32
N ASN A 218 -5.83 -5.08 29.53
CA ASN A 218 -4.56 -5.74 29.27
C ASN A 218 -4.30 -5.99 27.77
N ILE A 219 -5.26 -5.65 26.90
CA ILE A 219 -5.21 -5.90 25.45
C ILE A 219 -4.86 -4.60 24.73
N ASN A 220 -3.92 -4.69 23.79
CA ASN A 220 -3.39 -3.57 23.02
C ASN A 220 -4.49 -2.88 22.18
N PHE A 221 -4.44 -1.55 22.10
CA PHE A 221 -5.49 -0.73 21.46
C PHE A 221 -5.40 -0.80 19.93
N ASN A 222 -6.50 -1.12 19.27
CA ASN A 222 -6.68 -0.75 17.88
C ASN A 222 -7.83 0.26 17.78
N GLN A 223 -7.48 1.52 17.54
CA GLN A 223 -8.43 2.62 17.34
C GLN A 223 -9.03 2.59 15.92
N SER A 224 -8.44 1.77 15.05
CA SER A 224 -8.93 1.51 13.70
C SER A 224 -9.92 0.36 13.74
N LYS A 225 -11.15 0.63 13.30
CA LYS A 225 -12.17 -0.40 13.07
C LYS A 225 -12.43 -0.53 11.57
N ILE A 226 -12.68 -1.75 11.11
CA ILE A 226 -13.10 -1.98 9.72
C ILE A 226 -14.58 -1.65 9.60
N LEU A 227 -14.92 -0.73 8.69
CA LEU A 227 -16.29 -0.32 8.40
C LEU A 227 -16.88 -1.10 7.23
N ALA A 228 -16.05 -1.44 6.25
CA ALA A 228 -16.43 -2.29 5.13
C ALA A 228 -15.23 -3.06 4.59
N HIS A 229 -15.52 -4.23 4.03
CA HIS A 229 -14.58 -5.09 3.34
C HIS A 229 -15.26 -5.62 2.07
N SER A 230 -14.53 -5.71 0.97
CA SER A 230 -14.99 -6.38 -0.23
C SER A 230 -13.84 -7.03 -1.00
N TRP A 231 -14.10 -8.14 -1.68
CA TRP A 231 -13.21 -8.70 -2.69
C TRP A 231 -13.83 -8.59 -4.07
N PHE A 232 -13.02 -8.35 -5.10
CA PHE A 232 -13.45 -8.36 -6.49
C PHE A 232 -12.40 -9.03 -7.36
N LEU A 233 -12.84 -9.59 -8.48
CA LEU A 233 -11.98 -10.31 -9.41
C LEU A 233 -11.84 -9.50 -10.69
N LEU A 234 -10.60 -9.16 -11.05
CA LEU A 234 -10.31 -8.64 -12.37
C LEU A 234 -10.47 -9.75 -13.42
N ASP A 235 -10.85 -9.37 -14.64
CA ASP A 235 -10.77 -10.29 -15.78
C ASP A 235 -9.34 -10.86 -15.91
N LYS A 236 -9.25 -12.17 -16.14
CA LYS A 236 -7.96 -12.90 -16.19
C LYS A 236 -7.05 -12.33 -17.28
N SER A 237 -7.61 -12.00 -18.44
CA SER A 237 -6.84 -11.48 -19.56
C SER A 237 -6.41 -10.04 -19.28
N PHE A 238 -7.29 -9.23 -18.69
CA PHE A 238 -6.95 -7.87 -18.24
C PHE A 238 -5.78 -7.88 -17.26
N TYR A 239 -5.83 -8.75 -16.24
CA TYR A 239 -4.76 -8.88 -15.26
C TYR A 239 -3.44 -9.36 -15.89
N LYS A 240 -3.47 -10.30 -16.84
CA LYS A 240 -2.29 -10.71 -17.62
C LYS A 240 -1.62 -9.55 -18.34
N HIS A 241 -2.40 -8.67 -18.98
CA HIS A 241 -1.84 -7.49 -19.65
C HIS A 241 -1.22 -6.50 -18.68
N LEU A 242 -1.81 -6.31 -17.49
CA LEU A 242 -1.20 -5.48 -16.44
C LEU A 242 0.15 -6.05 -15.98
N ILE A 243 0.25 -7.37 -15.78
CA ILE A 243 1.52 -8.01 -15.42
C ILE A 243 2.56 -7.83 -16.53
N ALA A 244 2.18 -8.07 -17.79
CA ALA A 244 3.08 -7.94 -18.94
C ALA A 244 3.61 -6.50 -19.09
N LEU A 245 2.76 -5.49 -18.86
CA LEU A 245 3.17 -4.08 -18.86
C LEU A 245 4.16 -3.76 -17.73
N LYS A 246 3.94 -4.30 -16.52
CA LYS A 246 4.85 -4.11 -15.38
C LYS A 246 6.19 -4.82 -15.57
N ASN A 247 6.19 -5.93 -16.31
CA ASN A 247 7.30 -6.85 -16.45
C ASN A 247 7.67 -7.12 -17.94
N PRO A 248 8.03 -6.09 -18.72
CA PRO A 248 8.18 -6.21 -20.18
C PRO A 248 9.33 -7.11 -20.62
N ASN A 249 10.30 -7.36 -19.75
CA ASN A 249 11.50 -8.17 -20.04
C ASN A 249 11.39 -9.61 -19.55
N ILE A 250 10.22 -10.02 -19.04
CA ILE A 250 10.03 -11.32 -18.44
C ILE A 250 9.22 -12.18 -19.39
N ASP A 251 9.74 -13.37 -19.71
CA ASP A 251 9.00 -14.32 -20.52
C ASP A 251 7.95 -15.03 -19.66
N LEU A 252 6.68 -14.71 -19.92
CA LEU A 252 5.52 -15.23 -19.21
C LEU A 252 4.82 -16.35 -19.99
N LYS A 253 5.35 -16.77 -21.15
CA LYS A 253 4.68 -17.73 -22.05
C LYS A 253 4.43 -19.10 -21.41
N ASP A 254 5.34 -19.54 -20.55
CA ASP A 254 5.29 -20.86 -19.91
C ASP A 254 4.82 -20.82 -18.44
N VAL A 255 4.30 -19.66 -17.99
CA VAL A 255 3.80 -19.47 -16.63
C VAL A 255 2.33 -19.08 -16.68
N ASP A 256 1.45 -19.94 -16.17
CA ASP A 256 0.05 -19.56 -16.01
C ASP A 256 -0.11 -18.61 -14.82
N LEU A 257 -0.10 -17.31 -15.13
CA LEU A 257 -0.34 -16.25 -14.17
C LEU A 257 -1.82 -16.08 -13.78
N THR A 258 -2.73 -16.88 -14.33
CA THR A 258 -4.18 -16.71 -14.15
C THR A 258 -4.83 -17.82 -13.34
N GLY A 259 -4.44 -17.86 -12.07
CA GLY A 259 -5.05 -18.76 -11.10
C GLY A 259 -3.97 -19.52 -10.36
N PHE A 260 -3.17 -18.78 -9.60
CA PHE A 260 -2.31 -19.36 -8.59
C PHE A 260 -3.19 -20.08 -7.57
N ASN A 261 -3.36 -21.38 -7.72
CA ASN A 261 -3.70 -22.21 -6.59
C ASN A 261 -2.39 -22.43 -5.82
N TYR A 262 -2.37 -22.09 -4.54
CA TYR A 262 -1.22 -22.27 -3.65
C TYR A 262 -0.60 -23.67 -3.80
N ASP A 263 -1.45 -24.69 -3.84
CA ASP A 263 -1.00 -26.09 -3.97
C ASP A 263 -0.21 -26.31 -5.25
N THR A 264 -0.69 -25.76 -6.37
CA THR A 264 -0.01 -25.86 -7.66
C THR A 264 1.30 -25.07 -7.67
N LEU A 265 1.31 -23.86 -7.12
CA LEU A 265 2.54 -23.07 -6.98
C LEU A 265 3.57 -23.78 -6.11
N SER A 266 3.14 -24.35 -4.99
CA SER A 266 3.97 -25.09 -4.06
C SER A 266 4.55 -26.35 -4.71
N GLU A 267 3.73 -27.15 -5.40
CA GLU A 267 4.19 -28.35 -6.11
C GLU A 267 5.20 -28.03 -7.21
N GLN A 268 4.95 -27.01 -8.03
CA GLN A 268 5.90 -26.56 -9.04
C GLN A 268 7.20 -26.06 -8.40
N SER A 269 7.09 -25.27 -7.33
CA SER A 269 8.23 -24.71 -6.60
C SER A 269 9.13 -25.77 -5.97
N GLN A 270 8.57 -26.86 -5.44
CA GLN A 270 9.33 -27.95 -4.84
C GLN A 270 10.24 -28.68 -5.84
N ASN A 271 9.86 -28.69 -7.11
CA ASN A 271 10.62 -29.35 -8.18
C ASN A 271 11.73 -28.46 -8.77
N ILE A 272 11.79 -27.19 -8.37
CA ILE A 272 12.76 -26.24 -8.89
C ILE A 272 13.99 -26.22 -7.99
N VAL A 273 15.08 -26.81 -8.49
CA VAL A 273 16.37 -26.78 -7.83
C VAL A 273 17.03 -25.42 -8.08
N ILE A 274 17.27 -24.65 -7.02
CA ILE A 274 18.05 -23.41 -7.09
C ILE A 274 19.53 -23.77 -6.99
N ASP A 275 20.27 -23.57 -8.09
CA ASP A 275 21.73 -23.69 -8.08
C ASP A 275 22.36 -22.45 -7.42
N PHE A 276 22.47 -22.50 -6.09
CA PHE A 276 23.12 -21.44 -5.32
C PHE A 276 24.60 -21.28 -5.66
N ASP A 277 25.27 -22.33 -6.14
CA ASP A 277 26.68 -22.25 -6.50
C ASP A 277 26.85 -21.46 -7.79
N ALA A 278 26.00 -21.68 -8.79
CA ALA A 278 25.95 -20.84 -9.98
C ALA A 278 25.61 -19.37 -9.65
N LEU A 279 24.68 -19.12 -8.73
CA LEU A 279 24.32 -17.76 -8.30
C LEU A 279 25.44 -17.05 -7.53
N ARG A 280 26.22 -17.81 -6.74
CA ARG A 280 27.34 -17.27 -5.94
C ARG A 280 28.61 -17.13 -6.76
N ASN A 281 28.72 -17.79 -7.90
CA ASN A 281 29.93 -17.83 -8.70
C ASN A 281 29.88 -17.01 -10.00
N PRO A 282 31.02 -16.41 -10.40
CA PRO A 282 32.25 -16.35 -9.63
C PRO A 282 32.12 -15.39 -8.44
N ILE A 283 32.64 -15.79 -7.28
CA ILE A 283 32.73 -14.89 -6.13
C ILE A 283 33.67 -13.73 -6.52
N LYS A 284 33.09 -12.57 -6.85
CA LYS A 284 33.85 -11.40 -7.29
C LYS A 284 34.80 -10.88 -6.22
N LYS A 285 34.46 -11.08 -4.94
CA LYS A 285 35.27 -10.62 -3.80
C LYS A 285 34.93 -11.41 -2.54
N VAL A 286 35.94 -12.07 -1.97
CA VAL A 286 35.85 -12.66 -0.62
C VAL A 286 36.28 -11.59 0.36
N TRP A 287 35.34 -11.09 1.16
CA TRP A 287 35.69 -10.24 2.30
C TRP A 287 36.20 -11.14 3.43
N LYS A 288 37.41 -10.89 3.92
CA LYS A 288 37.89 -11.49 5.17
C LYS A 288 37.14 -10.82 6.32
N THR A 289 35.92 -11.25 6.57
CA THR A 289 35.14 -10.84 7.72
C THR A 289 35.43 -11.80 8.88
N GLU A 290 35.73 -11.23 10.04
CA GLU A 290 35.74 -11.96 11.29
C GLU A 290 34.35 -11.76 11.93
N MET A 291 33.62 -12.84 12.21
CA MET A 291 32.40 -12.72 13.01
C MET A 291 32.79 -12.34 14.44
N LEU A 292 32.54 -11.10 14.81
CA LEU A 292 32.65 -10.66 16.20
C LEU A 292 31.37 -11.10 16.93
N GLU A 293 31.50 -12.07 17.84
CA GLU A 293 30.41 -12.38 18.78
C GLU A 293 30.22 -11.19 19.73
N ILE A 294 29.05 -10.54 19.65
CA ILE A 294 28.63 -9.48 20.56
C ILE A 294 27.41 -10.02 21.31
N GLY A 295 27.68 -10.78 22.38
CA GLY A 295 26.65 -11.41 23.19
C GLY A 295 27.09 -11.59 24.64
N TYR A 296 26.14 -11.97 25.51
CA TYR A 296 26.35 -12.08 26.96
C TYR A 296 27.53 -13.02 27.33
N LYS A 297 27.84 -13.98 26.47
CA LYS A 297 28.95 -14.94 26.65
C LYS A 297 30.33 -14.32 26.52
N SER A 298 30.43 -13.10 25.98
CA SER A 298 31.71 -12.39 25.82
C SER A 298 32.13 -11.57 27.04
N GLU A 299 31.25 -11.44 28.06
CA GLU A 299 31.49 -10.71 29.33
C GLU A 299 32.10 -9.30 29.19
N ARG A 300 31.96 -8.65 28.03
CA ARG A 300 32.61 -7.36 27.79
C ARG A 300 31.85 -6.22 28.48
N GLN A 301 32.57 -5.40 29.24
CA GLN A 301 31.99 -4.23 29.91
C GLN A 301 31.49 -3.19 28.90
N LEU A 302 30.24 -2.72 29.09
CA LEU A 302 29.55 -1.72 28.25
C LEU A 302 30.40 -0.46 27.99
N ASN A 303 31.22 -0.08 28.96
CA ASN A 303 32.00 1.15 29.00
C ASN A 303 33.03 1.21 27.87
N TYR A 304 33.49 0.06 27.37
CA TYR A 304 34.48 -0.05 26.30
C TYR A 304 33.94 0.43 24.94
N TRP A 305 32.62 0.46 24.77
CA TRP A 305 31.98 0.79 23.48
C TRP A 305 31.77 2.28 23.23
N ILE A 306 31.44 3.06 24.27
CA ILE A 306 31.05 4.48 24.10
C ILE A 306 32.24 5.32 23.63
N TRP A 307 33.47 5.01 24.08
CA TRP A 307 34.64 5.85 23.78
C TRP A 307 35.42 5.44 22.53
N LYS A 308 35.45 4.15 22.17
CA LYS A 308 36.31 3.67 21.06
C LYS A 308 35.66 3.78 19.68
N ASN A 309 34.32 3.74 19.60
CA ASN A 309 33.59 3.74 18.32
C ASN A 309 33.13 5.13 17.86
N ILE A 310 32.95 6.10 18.77
CA ILE A 310 32.72 7.50 18.38
C ILE A 310 33.95 8.08 17.66
N ILE A 311 35.17 7.62 18.01
CA ILE A 311 36.40 8.07 17.36
C ILE A 311 36.62 7.38 16.00
N LYS A 312 36.25 6.11 15.83
CA LYS A 312 36.44 5.39 14.55
C LYS A 312 35.41 5.72 13.47
N LEU A 313 34.18 6.10 13.83
CA LEU A 313 33.15 6.48 12.86
C LEU A 313 33.45 7.80 12.13
N ASN A 314 34.19 8.71 12.76
CA ASN A 314 34.62 9.97 12.10
C ASN A 314 35.72 9.78 11.04
N THR A 315 36.37 8.62 10.96
CA THR A 315 37.41 8.32 9.97
C THR A 315 36.94 7.51 8.76
N ALA A 316 35.69 7.02 8.73
CA ALA A 316 35.18 6.16 7.66
C ALA A 316 34.28 6.89 6.63
N TYR A 317 33.98 8.17 6.82
CA TYR A 317 33.20 8.99 5.86
C TYR A 317 34.07 9.82 4.92
N SER A 318 35.21 9.27 4.50
CA SER A 318 36.03 9.82 3.43
C SER A 318 36.25 8.72 2.39
N LEU A 319 35.80 8.96 1.15
CA LEU A 319 35.76 8.06 -0.02
C LEU A 319 34.62 7.02 0.02
N ILE A 320 33.70 6.94 -0.95
CA ILE A 320 33.84 7.13 -2.40
C ILE A 320 32.59 7.84 -2.96
N ILE A 321 32.79 9.04 -3.50
CA ILE A 321 32.05 9.55 -4.65
C ILE A 321 32.99 9.30 -5.85
N THR A 322 32.58 8.39 -6.73
CA THR A 322 32.79 8.40 -8.19
C THR A 322 31.88 7.36 -8.78
#